data_AF-A0A9W4MED9-F1
#
_entry.id   AF-A0A9W4MED9-F1
#
_cell.length_a   1.000
_cell.length_b   1.000
_cell.length_c   1.000
_cell.angle_alpha   90.00
_cell.angle_beta   90.00
_cell.angle_gamma   90.00
#
_symmetry.space_group_name_H-M   'P 1'
#
loop_
_entity.id
_entity.type
_entity.pdbx_description
1 polymer ?
#
loop_
_entity_poly.entity_id
_entity_poly.type
_entity_poly.pdbx_seq_one_letter_code
_entity_poly.pdbx_strand_id
1 'polypeptide(L)'
;MTTSPQRIAQLSRMEEARRQTQRQLDMIDRQIIRRMTALIPQLGRKRAAYRRGKPADPSAFLERYRSNLAAITAERQPEIDALSRKLARQDAAIEALRERCGAVPCGSRPAQPADAAAVEDGRRACRPGEQRGGLI
;
A
#
# COMPACT_ATOMS: atom_id res chain seq x y z
N MET A 1 17.80 -18.60 25.69
CA MET A 1 16.96 -18.03 24.61
C MET A 1 17.09 -16.52 24.63
N THR A 2 18.12 -15.94 24.02
CA THR A 2 18.30 -14.48 24.00
C THR A 2 18.66 -14.06 22.59
N THR A 3 17.69 -13.49 21.88
CA THR A 3 18.00 -12.62 20.73
C THR A 3 19.00 -11.59 21.22
N SER A 4 20.16 -11.47 20.56
CA SER A 4 21.24 -10.60 21.02
C SER A 4 20.69 -9.19 21.28
N PRO A 5 21.04 -8.53 22.40
CA PRO A 5 20.47 -7.22 22.78
C PRO A 5 20.68 -6.16 21.69
N GLN A 6 21.75 -6.28 20.90
CA GLN A 6 22.03 -5.42 19.75
C GLN A 6 20.99 -5.54 18.62
N ARG A 7 20.47 -6.74 18.34
CA ARG A 7 19.42 -6.97 17.32
C ARG A 7 18.07 -6.41 17.79
N ILE A 8 17.76 -6.54 19.07
CA ILE A 8 16.54 -5.94 19.65
C ILE A 8 16.64 -4.40 19.56
N ALA A 9 17.77 -3.82 19.96
CA ALA A 9 17.99 -2.38 19.86
C ALA A 9 17.92 -1.87 18.41
N GLN A 10 18.44 -2.64 17.44
CA GLN A 10 18.33 -2.31 16.02
C GLN A 10 16.87 -2.35 15.54
N LEU A 11 16.11 -3.38 15.93
CA LEU A 11 14.70 -3.51 15.59
C LEU A 11 13.88 -2.33 16.13
N SER A 12 14.09 -1.94 17.39
CA SER A 12 13.41 -0.78 17.99
C SER A 12 13.70 0.52 17.23
N ARG A 13 14.95 0.76 16.81
CA ARG A 13 15.31 1.94 15.99
C ARG A 13 14.62 1.93 14.63
N MET A 14 14.52 0.77 13.98
CA MET A 14 13.83 0.64 12.69
C MET A 14 12.31 0.88 12.83
N GLU A 15 11.69 0.37 13.89
CA GLU A 15 10.28 0.61 14.18
C GLU A 15 9.98 2.08 14.50
N GLU A 16 10.88 2.76 15.21
CA GLU A 16 10.78 4.21 15.45
C GLU A 16 10.86 5.01 14.15
N ALA A 17 11.81 4.68 13.26
CA ALA A 17 11.93 5.31 11.94
C ALA A 17 10.68 5.08 11.07
N ARG A 18 10.04 3.91 11.20
CA ARG A 18 8.76 3.60 10.56
C ARG A 18 7.63 4.48 11.12
N ARG A 19 7.51 4.58 12.46
CA ARG A 19 6.51 5.46 13.12
C ARG A 19 6.71 6.92 12.73
N GLN A 20 7.94 7.38 12.59
CA GLN A 20 8.22 8.75 12.14
C GLN A 20 7.71 8.99 10.71
N THR A 21 7.96 8.04 9.80
CA THR A 21 7.48 8.12 8.41
C THR A 21 5.95 8.09 8.35
N GLN A 22 5.31 7.27 9.20
CA GLN A 22 3.85 7.26 9.34
C GLN A 22 3.31 8.60 9.84
N ARG A 23 3.93 9.20 10.87
CA ARG A 23 3.54 10.53 11.36
C ARG A 23 3.66 11.61 10.29
N GLN A 24 4.61 11.48 9.35
CA GLN A 24 4.71 12.40 8.22
C GLN A 24 3.52 12.27 7.28
N LEU A 25 3.07 11.05 6.97
CA LEU A 25 1.83 10.83 6.22
C LEU A 25 0.62 11.42 6.95
N ASP A 26 0.48 11.15 8.25
CA ASP A 26 -0.63 11.69 9.05
C ASP A 26 -0.62 13.23 9.08
N MET A 27 0.55 13.86 9.08
CA MET A 27 0.69 15.31 8.99
C MET A 27 0.25 15.86 7.63
N ILE A 28 0.56 15.16 6.54
CA ILE A 28 0.09 15.53 5.19
C ILE A 28 -1.42 15.42 5.11
N ASP A 29 -2.00 14.32 5.61
CA ASP A 29 -3.47 14.14 5.62
C ASP A 29 -4.17 15.24 6.42
N ARG A 30 -3.62 15.59 7.59
CA ARG A 30 -4.13 16.73 8.38
C ARG A 30 -4.01 18.06 7.63
N GLN A 31 -2.94 18.28 6.87
CA GLN A 31 -2.80 19.50 6.06
C GLN A 31 -3.83 19.55 4.94
N ILE A 32 -4.09 18.42 4.27
CA ILE A 32 -5.13 18.30 3.23
C ILE A 32 -6.50 18.64 3.84
N ILE A 33 -6.87 17.99 4.95
CA ILE A 33 -8.15 18.24 5.64
C ILE A 33 -8.26 19.70 6.07
N ARG A 34 -7.21 20.27 6.67
CA ARG A 34 -7.22 21.67 7.12
C ARG A 34 -7.39 22.65 5.97
N ARG A 35 -6.67 22.44 4.85
CA ARG A 35 -6.80 23.28 3.65
C ARG A 35 -8.18 23.15 3.03
N MET A 36 -8.75 21.94 3.01
CA MET A 36 -10.12 21.70 2.55
C MET A 36 -11.17 22.40 3.41
N THR A 37 -11.09 22.28 4.74
CA THR A 37 -12.03 22.95 5.66
C THR A 37 -11.95 24.48 5.57
N ALA A 38 -10.77 25.04 5.34
CA ALA A 38 -10.59 26.48 5.12
C ALA A 38 -11.25 26.98 3.81
N LEU A 39 -11.44 26.11 2.81
CA LEU A 39 -12.09 26.45 1.54
C LEU A 39 -13.63 26.41 1.64
N ILE A 40 -14.21 25.70 2.61
CA ILE A 40 -15.68 25.56 2.76
C ILE A 40 -16.39 26.92 2.89
N PRO A 41 -15.95 27.87 3.75
CA PRO A 41 -16.58 29.18 3.86
C PRO A 41 -16.44 30.03 2.59
N GLN A 42 -15.33 29.88 1.85
CA GLN A 42 -15.07 30.64 0.62
C GLN A 42 -15.97 30.16 -0.54
N LEU A 43 -16.18 28.84 -0.64
CA LEU A 43 -17.15 28.24 -1.54
C LEU A 43 -18.59 28.66 -1.18
N GLY A 44 -18.87 28.87 0.11
CA GLY A 44 -20.14 29.38 0.63
C GLY A 44 -20.41 30.86 0.27
N ARG A 45 -19.40 31.74 0.33
CA ARG A 45 -19.57 33.18 0.01
C ARG A 45 -19.90 33.45 -1.44
N LYS A 46 -19.42 32.65 -2.40
CA LYS A 46 -19.85 32.74 -3.81
C LYS A 46 -21.35 32.42 -4.00
N ARG A 47 -22.02 31.80 -3.02
CA ARG A 47 -23.48 31.60 -3.01
C ARG A 47 -24.26 32.87 -2.64
N ALA A 48 -23.63 33.83 -1.95
CA ALA A 48 -24.30 35.04 -1.45
C ALA A 48 -24.45 36.15 -2.51
N ALA A 49 -23.77 36.04 -3.66
CA ALA A 49 -24.06 36.87 -4.83
C ALA A 49 -25.30 36.32 -5.55
N TYR A 50 -26.44 36.40 -4.86
CA TYR A 50 -27.77 36.09 -5.36
C TYR A 50 -28.06 36.92 -6.62
N ARG A 51 -27.73 36.40 -7.79
CA ARG A 51 -28.37 36.86 -9.03
C ARG A 51 -29.81 36.34 -9.01
N ARG A 52 -30.71 37.15 -8.44
CA ARG A 52 -32.09 37.30 -8.90
C ARG A 52 -32.85 35.96 -9.07
N GLY A 53 -33.18 35.30 -7.95
CA GLY A 53 -34.28 34.34 -7.90
C GLY A 53 -34.01 32.87 -8.30
N LYS A 54 -32.78 32.47 -8.65
CA LYS A 54 -32.46 31.05 -8.92
C LYS A 54 -31.69 30.43 -7.73
N PRO A 55 -32.16 29.32 -7.12
CA PRO A 55 -31.39 28.63 -6.09
C PRO A 55 -30.04 28.18 -6.65
N ALA A 56 -28.97 28.35 -5.87
CA ALA A 56 -27.63 27.92 -6.27
C ALA A 56 -27.63 26.39 -6.47
N ASP A 57 -27.18 25.94 -7.65
CA ASP A 57 -27.15 24.51 -7.98
C ASP A 57 -26.23 23.75 -6.99
N PRO A 58 -26.78 22.84 -6.16
CA PRO A 58 -25.99 22.06 -5.21
C PRO A 58 -24.97 21.16 -5.91
N SER A 59 -25.24 20.74 -7.15
CA SER A 59 -24.37 19.89 -7.97
C SER A 59 -23.08 20.62 -8.31
N ALA A 60 -23.18 21.85 -8.83
CA ALA A 60 -22.02 22.69 -9.13
C ALA A 60 -21.15 23.03 -7.89
N PHE A 61 -21.71 23.00 -6.67
CA PHE A 61 -20.90 23.10 -5.45
C PHE A 61 -20.08 21.84 -5.20
N LEU A 62 -20.70 20.66 -5.29
CA LEU A 62 -20.02 19.38 -5.08
C LEU A 62 -18.92 19.15 -6.12
N GLU A 63 -19.15 19.53 -7.37
CA GLU A 63 -18.14 19.45 -8.43
C GLU A 63 -16.93 20.33 -8.14
N ARG A 64 -17.16 21.58 -7.73
CA ARG A 64 -16.06 22.48 -7.31
C ARG A 64 -15.34 21.92 -6.09
N TYR A 65 -16.06 21.37 -5.12
CA TYR A 65 -15.46 20.76 -3.94
C TYR A 65 -14.56 19.57 -4.31
N ARG A 66 -15.07 18.64 -5.13
CA ARG A 66 -14.33 17.47 -5.63
C ARG A 66 -13.11 17.88 -6.46
N SER A 67 -13.25 18.89 -7.32
CA SER A 67 -12.14 19.40 -8.15
C SER A 67 -11.04 20.00 -7.28
N ASN A 68 -11.38 20.76 -6.24
CA ASN A 68 -10.39 21.31 -5.31
C ASN A 68 -9.72 20.22 -4.46
N LEU A 69 -10.47 19.20 -4.03
CA LEU A 69 -9.92 18.05 -3.32
C LEU A 69 -8.90 17.31 -4.20
N ALA A 70 -9.28 17.04 -5.45
CA ALA A 70 -8.41 16.38 -6.42
C ALA A 70 -7.13 17.20 -6.68
N ALA A 71 -7.24 18.53 -6.83
CA ALA A 71 -6.07 19.39 -7.03
C ALA A 71 -5.12 19.38 -5.82
N ILE A 72 -5.64 19.54 -4.60
CA ILE A 72 -4.83 19.51 -3.37
C ILE A 72 -4.19 18.14 -3.17
N THR A 73 -4.91 17.07 -3.49
CA THR A 73 -4.39 15.70 -3.39
C THR A 73 -3.32 15.48 -4.46
N ALA A 74 -3.53 15.90 -5.70
CA ALA A 74 -2.55 15.78 -6.78
C ALA A 74 -1.25 16.54 -6.48
N GLU A 75 -1.31 17.73 -5.88
CA GLU A 75 -0.13 18.48 -5.42
C GLU A 75 0.70 17.69 -4.39
N ARG A 76 0.05 16.87 -3.55
CA ARG A 76 0.69 16.09 -2.47
C ARG A 76 0.95 14.63 -2.83
N GLN A 77 0.36 14.15 -3.91
CA GLN A 77 0.48 12.78 -4.38
C GLN A 77 1.92 12.29 -4.53
N PRO A 78 2.87 13.04 -5.14
CA PRO A 78 4.25 12.54 -5.26
C PRO A 78 4.94 12.36 -3.90
N GLU A 79 4.61 13.21 -2.92
CA GLU A 79 5.12 13.11 -1.55
C GLU A 79 4.51 11.91 -0.82
N ILE A 80 3.19 11.73 -0.91
CA ILE A 80 2.46 10.57 -0.37
C ILE A 80 3.01 9.27 -0.95
N ASP A 81 3.18 9.21 -2.27
CA ASP A 81 3.69 8.02 -2.95
C ASP A 81 5.14 7.70 -2.55
N ALA A 82 5.98 8.74 -2.42
CA ALA A 82 7.36 8.57 -1.98
C ALA A 82 7.45 8.03 -0.55
N LEU A 83 6.67 8.59 0.38
CA LEU A 83 6.61 8.14 1.77
C LEU A 83 5.98 6.75 1.88
N SER A 84 4.96 6.45 1.09
CA SER A 84 4.33 5.12 1.06
C SER A 84 5.29 4.04 0.56
N ARG A 85 6.05 4.31 -0.51
CA ARG A 85 7.12 3.41 -0.98
C ARG A 85 8.22 3.24 0.08
N LYS A 86 8.57 4.30 0.80
CA LYS A 86 9.54 4.23 1.89
C LYS A 86 9.03 3.36 3.04
N LEU A 87 7.76 3.51 3.41
CA LEU A 87 7.12 2.71 4.45
C LEU A 87 7.13 1.22 4.08
N ALA A 88 6.75 0.87 2.85
CA ALA A 88 6.77 -0.51 2.36
C ALA A 88 8.17 -1.14 2.44
N ARG A 89 9.22 -0.37 2.10
CA ARG A 89 10.62 -0.83 2.24
C ARG A 89 11.04 -1.00 3.69
N GLN A 90 10.60 -0.11 4.58
CA GLN A 90 10.86 -0.21 6.02
C GLN A 90 10.17 -1.45 6.61
N ASP A 91 8.91 -1.69 6.24
CA ASP A 91 8.12 -2.82 6.72
C ASP A 91 8.75 -4.15 6.28
N ALA A 92 9.12 -4.29 5.00
CA ALA A 92 9.84 -5.47 4.51
C ALA A 92 11.18 -5.70 5.23
N ALA A 93 11.94 -4.63 5.52
CA ALA A 93 13.22 -4.74 6.22
C ALA A 93 13.04 -5.14 7.69
N ILE A 94 11.99 -4.64 8.35
CA ILE A 94 11.60 -5.00 9.73
C ILE A 94 11.16 -6.47 9.79
N GLU A 95 10.31 -6.91 8.87
CA GLU A 95 9.85 -8.30 8.78
C GLU A 95 11.03 -9.25 8.57
N ALA A 96 11.91 -8.97 7.62
CA ALA A 96 13.09 -9.79 7.38
C ALA A 96 14.03 -9.82 8.61
N LEU A 97 14.12 -8.73 9.39
CA LEU A 97 14.91 -8.73 10.63
C LEU A 97 14.22 -9.53 11.75
N ARG A 98 12.90 -9.46 11.87
CA ARG A 98 12.11 -10.28 12.81
C ARG A 98 12.26 -11.76 12.49
N GLU A 99 12.19 -12.14 11.22
CA GLU A 99 12.46 -13.49 10.75
C GLU A 99 13.87 -13.94 11.12
N ARG A 100 14.92 -13.15 10.87
CA ARG A 100 16.30 -13.50 11.27
C ARG A 100 16.54 -13.53 12.78
N CYS A 101 15.69 -12.86 13.56
CA CYS A 101 15.74 -12.89 15.02
C CYS A 101 14.96 -14.09 15.60
N GLY A 102 13.87 -14.52 14.93
CA GLY A 102 13.09 -15.71 15.29
C GLY A 102 13.63 -17.01 14.70
N ALA A 103 14.27 -16.94 13.53
CA ALA A 103 14.96 -18.04 12.88
C ALA A 103 16.36 -18.16 13.47
N VAL A 104 16.54 -19.18 14.30
CA VAL A 104 17.86 -19.69 14.64
C VAL A 104 18.56 -20.07 13.33
N PRO A 105 19.80 -19.63 13.04
CA PRO A 105 20.60 -20.30 12.03
C PRO A 105 21.06 -21.62 12.66
N CYS A 106 20.16 -22.60 12.72
CA CYS A 106 20.56 -23.96 13.04
C CYS A 106 21.17 -24.48 11.74
N GLY A 107 22.50 -24.57 11.72
CA GLY A 107 23.26 -25.01 10.56
C GLY A 107 22.69 -26.30 10.00
N SER A 108 21.92 -26.19 8.93
CA SER A 108 21.56 -27.30 8.07
C SER A 108 22.33 -27.09 6.79
N ARG A 109 23.48 -27.77 6.76
CA ARG A 109 24.33 -28.03 5.60
C ARG A 109 23.45 -28.22 4.36
N PRO A 110 23.72 -27.56 3.22
CA PRO A 110 22.99 -27.84 1.99
C PRO A 110 23.34 -29.26 1.57
N ALA A 111 22.40 -30.19 1.73
CA ALA A 111 22.48 -31.48 1.07
C ALA A 111 22.24 -31.24 -0.42
N GLN A 112 23.32 -31.19 -1.19
CA GLN A 112 23.25 -31.28 -2.64
C GLN A 112 22.70 -32.67 -2.98
N PRO A 113 21.63 -32.80 -3.77
CA PRO A 113 21.27 -34.07 -4.35
C PRO A 113 22.13 -34.29 -5.60
N ALA A 114 23.31 -34.88 -5.40
CA ALA A 114 23.98 -35.63 -6.45
C ALA A 114 23.53 -37.09 -6.34
N ASP A 115 23.16 -37.65 -7.49
CA ASP A 115 23.09 -39.07 -7.80
C ASP A 115 21.84 -39.85 -7.34
N ALA A 116 20.78 -39.76 -8.15
CA ALA A 116 19.86 -40.88 -8.35
C ALA A 116 19.36 -40.88 -9.81
N ALA A 117 20.20 -41.40 -10.69
CA ALA A 117 19.74 -41.93 -11.97
C ALA A 117 18.97 -43.23 -11.71
N ALA A 118 17.72 -43.29 -12.18
CA ALA A 118 17.07 -44.55 -12.54
C ALA A 118 16.09 -44.27 -13.68
N VAL A 119 16.45 -44.81 -14.84
CA VAL A 119 15.70 -44.90 -16.09
C VAL A 119 14.63 -45.99 -15.98
N GLU A 120 13.51 -45.81 -16.69
CA GLU A 120 12.68 -46.80 -17.44
C GLU A 120 11.30 -46.14 -17.63
N ASP A 121 11.03 -45.50 -18.76
CA ASP A 121 10.47 -46.05 -20.01
C ASP A 121 9.16 -46.84 -19.84
N GLY A 122 8.13 -46.43 -20.59
CA GLY A 122 6.75 -46.88 -20.38
C GLY A 122 5.74 -46.17 -21.27
N ARG A 123 6.03 -46.14 -22.57
CA ARG A 123 5.18 -45.62 -23.65
C ARG A 123 3.79 -46.31 -23.67
N ARG A 124 2.69 -45.57 -23.47
CA ARG A 124 1.41 -45.87 -24.18
C ARG A 124 0.57 -44.63 -24.45
N ALA A 125 0.25 -44.48 -25.72
CA ALA A 125 -0.48 -43.38 -26.33
C ALA A 125 -2.00 -43.63 -26.44
N CYS A 126 -2.69 -42.57 -26.87
CA CYS A 126 -4.07 -42.46 -27.39
C CYS A 126 -5.14 -42.11 -26.34
N ARG A 127 -6.07 -41.18 -26.54
CA ARG A 127 -6.32 -40.04 -27.48
C ARG A 127 -7.54 -39.28 -26.90
N PRO A 128 -7.86 -38.05 -27.34
CA PRO A 128 -8.86 -37.19 -26.70
C PRO A 128 -10.29 -37.54 -27.14
N GLY A 129 -11.22 -37.56 -26.18
CA GLY A 129 -12.66 -37.71 -26.41
C GLY A 129 -13.37 -36.37 -26.28
N GLU A 130 -13.80 -35.84 -27.42
CA GLU A 130 -14.87 -34.85 -27.59
C GLU A 130 -16.09 -35.11 -26.70
N GLN A 131 -16.66 -34.06 -26.09
CA GLN A 131 -18.11 -33.95 -25.92
C GLN A 131 -18.58 -32.49 -26.15
N ARG A 132 -19.37 -32.34 -27.22
CA ARG A 132 -20.21 -31.19 -27.57
C ARG A 132 -21.60 -31.35 -26.92
N GLY A 133 -22.30 -30.23 -26.71
CA GLY A 133 -23.77 -30.13 -26.55
C GLY A 133 -24.26 -29.98 -25.10
N GLY A 134 -25.23 -29.15 -24.72
CA GLY A 134 -26.19 -28.27 -25.43
C GLY A 134 -26.77 -27.25 -24.41
N LEU A 135 -27.09 -26.03 -24.81
CA LEU A 135 -28.47 -25.55 -25.06
C LEU A 135 -29.52 -26.07 -24.07
N ILE A 136 -29.90 -25.20 -23.10
CA ILE A 136 -31.30 -24.88 -22.75
C ILE A 136 -31.35 -23.37 -22.48
#